data_AF-A0A7X7D0D4-F1
#
_entry.id   AF-A0A7X7D0D4-F1
#
_cell.length_a   1.000
_cell.length_b   1.000
_cell.length_c   1.000
_cell.angle_alpha   90.00
_cell.angle_beta   90.00
_cell.angle_gamma   90.00
#
_symmetry.space_group_name_H-M   'P 1'
#
loop_
_entity.id
_entity.type
_entity.pdbx_description
1 polymer ?
#
loop_
_entity_poly.entity_id
_entity_poly.type
_entity_poly.pdbx_seq_one_letter_code
_entity_poly.pdbx_strand_id
1 'polypeptide(L)'
;GRGWVQQFHYGAMRNNNSRMFAQLGPDTGYDSIGDFTVAKTLSRFLDRLDSQGKLTKTILYNLNPRDNELIATMTGNFQDGIIPGKIQFGAGWWFLDQETGMINQLNALSLMGLLSRFVGMLTDSRSFISYPRHEYFRRILCNMLGEDIEKGKLPASEMETIGKMVEMISYYNAKNYFGF
;
A
#
# COMPACT_ATOMS: atom_id res chain seq x y z
N GLY A 1 8.61 16.58 14.92
CA GLY A 1 7.62 15.56 15.35
C GLY A 1 8.33 14.34 15.90
N ARG A 2 7.61 13.37 16.50
CA ARG A 2 8.18 12.16 17.15
C ARG A 2 8.78 11.10 16.18
N GLY A 3 8.99 11.44 14.90
CA GLY A 3 9.54 10.52 13.88
C GLY A 3 8.62 9.37 13.44
N TRP A 4 7.38 9.33 13.93
CA TRP A 4 6.43 8.25 13.65
C TRP A 4 5.96 8.24 12.18
N VAL A 5 5.59 7.06 11.73
CA VAL A 5 4.89 6.86 10.46
C VAL A 5 3.39 6.96 10.71
N GLN A 6 2.69 7.74 9.89
CA GLN A 6 1.23 7.83 9.86
C GLN A 6 0.69 6.84 8.83
N GLN A 7 -0.41 6.17 9.15
CA GLN A 7 -1.07 5.23 8.24
C GLN A 7 -2.55 5.58 8.16
N PHE A 8 -3.06 5.79 6.96
CA PHE A 8 -4.46 6.13 6.72
C PHE A 8 -5.12 5.03 5.89
N HIS A 9 -6.05 4.32 6.52
CA HIS A 9 -6.87 3.30 5.89
C HIS A 9 -8.28 3.87 5.70
N TYR A 10 -8.74 3.98 4.46
CA TYR A 10 -10.05 4.59 4.15
C TYR A 10 -10.86 3.77 3.15
N GLY A 11 -12.18 4.00 3.15
CA GLY A 11 -13.09 3.43 2.15
C GLY A 11 -13.91 2.24 2.65
N ALA A 12 -13.83 1.87 3.93
CA ALA A 12 -14.71 0.85 4.52
C ALA A 12 -16.13 1.36 4.74
N MET A 13 -17.12 0.65 4.24
CA MET A 13 -18.52 0.79 4.62
C MET A 13 -18.84 -0.29 5.67
N ARG A 14 -19.09 0.13 6.91
CA ARG A 14 -19.14 -0.77 8.07
C ARG A 14 -20.55 -1.02 8.57
N ASN A 15 -20.76 -2.17 9.19
CA ASN A 15 -22.00 -2.56 9.88
C ASN A 15 -23.24 -2.52 8.97
N ASN A 16 -23.10 -2.99 7.72
CA ASN A 16 -24.15 -2.90 6.70
C ASN A 16 -25.42 -3.69 7.05
N ASN A 17 -25.29 -4.72 7.89
CA ASN A 17 -26.40 -5.57 8.30
C ASN A 17 -26.83 -5.22 9.74
N SER A 18 -27.81 -4.32 9.88
CA SER A 18 -28.29 -3.84 11.18
C SER A 18 -28.82 -4.97 12.07
N ARG A 19 -29.51 -5.97 11.50
CA ARG A 19 -30.01 -7.13 12.23
C ARG A 19 -28.86 -7.92 12.85
N MET A 20 -27.78 -8.16 12.11
CA MET A 20 -26.62 -8.90 12.62
C MET A 20 -25.75 -8.05 13.54
N PHE A 21 -25.64 -6.75 13.28
CA PHE A 21 -24.94 -5.81 14.17
C PHE A 21 -25.55 -5.80 15.57
N ALA A 22 -26.88 -5.80 15.68
CA ALA A 22 -27.57 -5.87 16.97
C ALA A 22 -27.28 -7.18 17.74
N GLN A 23 -26.97 -8.28 17.05
CA GLN A 23 -26.71 -9.59 17.66
C GLN A 23 -25.22 -9.83 17.97
N LEU A 24 -24.34 -9.41 17.07
CA LEU A 24 -22.92 -9.79 17.07
C LEU A 24 -21.97 -8.59 17.29
N GLY A 25 -22.44 -7.36 17.14
CA GLY A 25 -21.59 -6.16 17.17
C GLY A 25 -20.71 -6.00 15.92
N PRO A 26 -19.72 -5.09 15.98
CA PRO A 26 -18.82 -4.76 14.86
C PRO A 26 -17.79 -5.86 14.56
N ASP A 27 -17.12 -5.75 13.41
CA ASP A 27 -16.00 -6.62 12.99
C ASP A 27 -16.34 -8.12 12.88
N THR A 28 -17.59 -8.40 12.52
CA THR A 28 -18.16 -9.76 12.40
C THR A 28 -18.50 -10.17 10.96
N GLY A 29 -17.88 -9.52 9.97
CA GLY A 29 -17.97 -9.88 8.55
C GLY A 29 -19.10 -9.20 7.77
N TYR A 30 -19.71 -8.15 8.32
CA TYR A 30 -20.77 -7.37 7.67
C TYR A 30 -20.29 -6.00 7.15
N ASP A 31 -19.00 -5.90 6.85
CA ASP A 31 -18.33 -4.73 6.29
C ASP A 31 -18.00 -4.97 4.82
N SER A 32 -17.92 -3.91 4.03
CA SER A 32 -17.65 -3.99 2.59
C SER A 32 -16.89 -2.77 2.06
N ILE A 33 -16.57 -2.80 0.77
CA ILE A 33 -15.97 -1.69 0.03
C ILE A 33 -17.02 -0.58 -0.16
N GLY A 34 -16.70 0.64 0.30
CA GLY A 34 -17.44 1.86 0.01
C GLY A 34 -16.88 2.62 -1.19
N ASP A 35 -17.58 3.67 -1.64
CA ASP A 35 -17.33 4.37 -2.90
C ASP A 35 -17.25 5.90 -2.73
N PHE A 36 -16.70 6.35 -1.60
CA PHE A 36 -16.55 7.77 -1.29
C PHE A 36 -15.58 8.49 -2.24
N THR A 37 -15.90 9.72 -2.64
CA THR A 37 -14.97 10.58 -3.40
C THR A 37 -14.01 11.29 -2.45
N VAL A 38 -12.71 10.95 -2.50
CA VAL A 38 -11.72 11.40 -1.49
C VAL A 38 -10.62 12.34 -1.98
N ALA A 39 -10.41 12.47 -3.30
CA ALA A 39 -9.23 13.18 -3.84
C ALA A 39 -9.03 14.59 -3.24
N LYS A 40 -10.09 15.41 -3.26
CA LYS A 40 -10.03 16.80 -2.80
C LYS A 40 -9.83 16.91 -1.29
N THR A 41 -10.49 16.06 -0.50
CA THR A 41 -10.38 16.09 0.97
C THR A 41 -9.02 15.58 1.43
N LEU A 42 -8.53 14.50 0.83
CA LEU A 42 -7.20 13.95 1.09
C LEU A 42 -6.09 14.94 0.74
N SER A 43 -6.14 15.55 -0.45
CA SER A 43 -5.16 16.56 -0.87
C SER A 43 -5.09 17.74 0.12
N ARG A 44 -6.25 18.32 0.50
CA ARG A 44 -6.29 19.44 1.47
C ARG A 44 -5.81 19.03 2.86
N PHE A 45 -6.08 17.80 3.28
CA PHE A 45 -5.63 17.30 4.56
C PHE A 45 -4.09 17.17 4.61
N LEU A 46 -3.49 16.55 3.59
CA LEU A 46 -2.04 16.40 3.48
C LEU A 46 -1.35 17.77 3.34
N ASP A 47 -1.88 18.66 2.49
CA ASP A 47 -1.38 20.04 2.31
C ASP A 47 -1.42 20.86 3.62
N ARG A 48 -2.50 20.72 4.41
CA ARG A 48 -2.58 21.39 5.71
C ARG A 48 -1.51 20.94 6.69
N LEU A 49 -1.12 19.66 6.64
CA LEU A 49 -0.01 19.14 7.45
C LEU A 49 1.34 19.61 6.89
N ASP A 50 1.51 19.55 5.58
CA ASP A 50 2.78 19.88 4.92
C ASP A 50 3.12 21.37 5.03
N SER A 51 2.15 22.26 4.77
CA SER A 51 2.29 23.72 4.92
C SER A 51 2.64 24.18 6.34
N GLN A 52 2.47 23.32 7.35
CA GLN A 52 2.86 23.57 8.73
C GLN A 52 4.15 22.85 9.14
N GLY A 53 4.83 22.16 8.22
CA GLY A 53 6.00 21.32 8.51
C GLY A 53 5.68 20.12 9.39
N LYS A 54 4.43 19.65 9.37
CA LYS A 54 3.91 18.58 10.23
C LYS A 54 3.61 17.27 9.49
N LEU A 55 3.68 17.25 8.17
CA LEU A 55 3.53 16.01 7.40
C LEU A 55 4.74 15.11 7.62
N THR A 56 4.50 13.98 8.27
CA THR A 56 5.52 12.94 8.51
C THR A 56 5.52 11.91 7.41
N LYS A 57 6.40 10.90 7.52
CA LYS A 57 6.28 9.64 6.79
C LYS A 57 4.82 9.16 6.85
N THR A 58 4.22 8.89 5.69
CA THR A 58 2.80 8.57 5.57
C THR A 58 2.59 7.38 4.65
N ILE A 59 1.68 6.47 4.99
CA ILE A 59 1.22 5.40 4.12
C ILE A 59 -0.29 5.53 3.92
N LEU A 60 -0.72 5.51 2.66
CA LEU A 60 -2.12 5.63 2.26
C LEU A 60 -2.62 4.28 1.73
N TYR A 61 -3.78 3.85 2.22
CA TYR A 61 -4.44 2.60 1.83
C TYR A 61 -5.90 2.88 1.44
N ASN A 62 -6.28 2.53 0.21
CA ASN A 62 -7.65 2.54 -0.27
C ASN A 62 -8.26 1.13 -0.21
N LEU A 63 -9.52 1.05 0.20
CA LEU A 63 -10.28 -0.21 0.14
C LEU A 63 -10.96 -0.44 -1.22
N ASN A 64 -11.24 0.64 -1.95
CA ASN A 64 -11.85 0.58 -3.27
C ASN A 64 -10.77 0.64 -4.36
N PRO A 65 -10.59 -0.40 -5.19
CA PRO A 65 -9.47 -0.48 -6.13
C PRO A 65 -9.56 0.57 -7.26
N ARG A 66 -10.72 1.20 -7.46
CA ARG A 66 -10.85 2.34 -8.40
C ARG A 66 -9.96 3.53 -8.04
N ASP A 67 -9.53 3.61 -6.78
CA ASP A 67 -8.71 4.69 -6.26
C ASP A 67 -7.20 4.37 -6.34
N ASN A 68 -6.78 3.24 -6.91
CA ASN A 68 -5.36 2.86 -6.96
C ASN A 68 -4.48 3.95 -7.61
N GLU A 69 -4.85 4.39 -8.81
CA GLU A 69 -4.14 5.44 -9.56
C GLU A 69 -4.27 6.80 -8.87
N LEU A 70 -5.42 7.07 -8.26
CA LEU A 70 -5.64 8.29 -7.46
C LEU A 70 -4.64 8.33 -6.31
N ILE A 71 -4.50 7.25 -5.54
CA ILE A 71 -3.58 7.21 -4.40
C ILE A 71 -2.13 7.21 -4.86
N ALA A 72 -1.79 6.41 -5.88
CA ALA A 72 -0.43 6.37 -6.43
C ALA A 72 0.04 7.79 -6.83
N THR A 73 -0.78 8.54 -7.57
CA THR A 73 -0.47 9.92 -7.96
C THR A 73 -0.54 10.91 -6.79
N MET A 74 -1.46 10.73 -5.84
CA MET A 74 -1.55 11.57 -4.64
C MET A 74 -0.25 11.56 -3.82
N THR A 75 0.44 10.42 -3.75
CA THR A 75 1.71 10.32 -3.01
C THR A 75 2.80 11.22 -3.59
N GLY A 76 2.81 11.43 -4.91
CA GLY A 76 3.81 12.24 -5.60
C GLY A 76 3.79 13.71 -5.22
N ASN A 77 2.62 14.24 -4.83
CA ASN A 77 2.44 15.65 -4.49
C ASN A 77 3.21 16.09 -3.23
N PHE A 78 3.56 15.16 -2.34
CA PHE A 78 4.07 15.47 -1.00
C PHE A 78 5.37 14.72 -0.64
N GLN A 79 6.12 14.29 -1.65
CA GLN A 79 7.51 13.86 -1.46
C GLN A 79 8.39 15.09 -1.17
N ASP A 80 9.45 14.94 -0.36
CA ASP A 80 10.33 16.06 0.01
C ASP A 80 11.80 15.91 -0.44
N GLY A 81 12.12 14.81 -1.13
CA GLY A 81 13.48 14.53 -1.62
C GLY A 81 14.50 14.16 -0.53
N ILE A 82 14.10 14.14 0.75
CA ILE A 82 14.99 13.83 1.87
C ILE A 82 14.80 12.38 2.31
N ILE A 83 13.55 11.92 2.44
CA ILE A 83 13.22 10.56 2.83
C ILE A 83 12.83 9.76 1.57
N PRO A 84 13.52 8.65 1.25
CA PRO A 84 13.15 7.79 0.12
C PRO A 84 11.71 7.29 0.24
N GLY A 85 10.83 7.80 -0.61
CA GLY A 85 9.40 7.50 -0.58
C GLY A 85 8.73 7.92 0.73
N LYS A 86 8.88 9.19 1.15
CA LYS A 86 8.22 9.74 2.34
C LYS A 86 6.73 9.46 2.41
N ILE A 87 6.05 9.50 1.27
CA ILE A 87 4.63 9.15 1.16
C ILE A 87 4.54 7.85 0.36
N GLN A 88 3.94 6.84 0.94
CA GLN A 88 3.83 5.50 0.40
C GLN A 88 2.39 5.21 -0.01
N PHE A 89 2.23 4.56 -1.17
CA PHE A 89 1.01 3.86 -1.50
C PHE A 89 1.13 2.44 -0.94
N GLY A 90 0.31 2.11 0.06
CA GLY A 90 0.37 0.84 0.77
C GLY A 90 -0.02 -0.38 -0.08
N ALA A 91 0.31 -1.57 0.42
CA ALA A 91 -0.09 -2.84 -0.19
C ALA A 91 -1.61 -2.96 -0.32
N GLY A 92 -2.07 -3.86 -1.20
CA GLY A 92 -3.48 -4.20 -1.33
C GLY A 92 -4.09 -4.52 0.03
N TRP A 93 -5.09 -3.74 0.45
CA TRP A 93 -5.64 -3.79 1.81
C TRP A 93 -6.92 -4.62 1.88
N TRP A 94 -7.01 -5.49 2.89
CA TRP A 94 -8.20 -6.27 3.26
C TRP A 94 -8.79 -7.08 2.10
N PHE A 95 -9.88 -6.63 1.47
CA PHE A 95 -10.47 -7.35 0.31
C PHE A 95 -9.55 -7.36 -0.91
N LEU A 96 -8.57 -6.45 -0.96
CA LEU A 96 -7.57 -6.34 -2.01
C LEU A 96 -6.27 -7.10 -1.67
N ASP A 97 -6.18 -7.72 -0.49
CA ASP A 97 -5.07 -8.59 -0.08
C ASP A 97 -5.24 -10.01 -0.67
N GLN A 98 -5.23 -10.06 -2.00
CA GLN A 98 -5.29 -11.25 -2.85
C GLN A 98 -4.60 -10.96 -4.20
N GLU A 99 -4.29 -11.98 -5.00
CA GLU A 99 -3.47 -11.85 -6.22
C GLU A 99 -3.86 -10.72 -7.18
N THR A 100 -5.11 -10.64 -7.62
CA THR A 100 -5.55 -9.57 -8.52
C THR A 100 -5.44 -8.20 -7.87
N GLY A 101 -5.79 -8.08 -6.59
CA GLY A 101 -5.69 -6.83 -5.85
C GLY A 101 -4.25 -6.35 -5.69
N MET A 102 -3.34 -7.26 -5.34
CA MET A 102 -1.91 -6.99 -5.23
C MET A 102 -1.30 -6.61 -6.58
N ILE A 103 -1.60 -7.36 -7.66
CA ILE A 103 -1.09 -7.06 -9.00
C ILE A 103 -1.55 -5.67 -9.45
N ASN A 104 -2.83 -5.33 -9.25
CA ASN A 104 -3.34 -4.02 -9.63
C ASN A 104 -2.70 -2.89 -8.82
N GLN A 105 -2.49 -3.09 -7.51
CA GLN A 105 -1.81 -2.11 -6.66
C GLN A 105 -0.34 -1.93 -7.06
N LEU A 106 0.39 -3.03 -7.27
CA LEU A 106 1.79 -3.03 -7.69
C LEU A 106 1.97 -2.37 -9.07
N ASN A 107 1.09 -2.66 -10.02
CA ASN A 107 1.11 -2.02 -11.34
C ASN A 107 0.86 -0.52 -11.27
N ALA A 108 -0.14 -0.06 -10.50
CA ALA A 108 -0.41 1.36 -10.31
C ALA A 108 0.79 2.08 -9.66
N LEU A 109 1.40 1.48 -8.63
CA LEU A 109 2.61 2.01 -8.00
C LEU A 109 3.81 2.02 -8.95
N SER A 110 4.00 0.97 -9.75
CA SER A 110 5.10 0.86 -10.71
C SER A 110 5.01 1.92 -11.82
N LEU A 111 3.80 2.19 -12.31
CA LEU A 111 3.56 3.16 -13.39
C LEU A 111 3.65 4.63 -12.92
N MET A 112 3.24 4.92 -11.68
CA MET A 112 3.04 6.29 -11.21
C MET A 112 3.95 6.70 -10.06
N GLY A 113 4.79 5.78 -9.58
CA GLY A 113 5.71 5.99 -8.47
C GLY A 113 7.02 5.24 -8.66
N LEU A 114 7.63 4.82 -7.54
CA LEU A 114 8.90 4.08 -7.53
C LEU A 114 8.72 2.76 -6.79
N LEU A 115 8.42 1.69 -7.53
CA LEU A 115 8.26 0.35 -6.95
C LEU A 115 9.48 -0.08 -6.12
N SER A 116 10.69 0.32 -6.51
CA SER A 116 11.92 0.02 -5.78
C SER A 116 11.99 0.60 -4.36
N ARG A 117 11.15 1.60 -4.05
CA ARG A 117 11.02 2.23 -2.73
C ARG A 117 9.80 1.76 -1.94
N PHE A 118 9.04 0.81 -2.48
CA PHE A 118 7.85 0.30 -1.82
C PHE A 118 8.20 -0.39 -0.50
N VAL A 119 7.52 0.00 0.57
CA VAL A 119 7.74 -0.57 1.92
C VAL A 119 7.29 -2.03 2.05
N GLY A 120 6.50 -2.55 1.10
CA GLY A 120 6.17 -3.95 1.03
C GLY A 120 4.94 -4.35 1.84
N MET A 121 4.90 -5.64 2.17
CA MET A 121 3.71 -6.33 2.69
C MET A 121 3.56 -6.24 4.21
N LEU A 122 2.30 -6.24 4.67
CA LEU A 122 1.88 -6.43 6.06
C LEU A 122 0.68 -7.39 6.09
N THR A 123 0.49 -8.15 7.17
CA THR A 123 -0.59 -9.16 7.21
C THR A 123 -1.97 -8.59 7.51
N ASP A 124 -2.04 -7.42 8.17
CA ASP A 124 -3.27 -6.80 8.72
C ASP A 124 -4.23 -7.82 9.38
N SER A 125 -3.65 -8.76 10.13
CA SER A 125 -4.36 -9.92 10.65
C SER A 125 -4.27 -10.03 12.16
N ARG A 126 -5.35 -10.54 12.77
CA ARG A 126 -5.38 -10.97 14.18
C ARG A 126 -4.89 -12.41 14.36
N SER A 127 -4.60 -13.12 13.27
CA SER A 127 -4.21 -14.54 13.29
C SER A 127 -2.70 -14.74 13.27
N PHE A 128 -2.18 -15.55 14.18
CA PHE A 128 -0.76 -15.93 14.20
C PHE A 128 -0.32 -16.72 12.96
N ILE A 129 -1.26 -17.40 12.29
CA ILE A 129 -0.97 -18.18 11.06
C ILE A 129 -1.12 -17.33 9.79
N SER A 130 -1.07 -15.99 9.89
CA SER A 130 -1.21 -15.08 8.74
C SER A 130 0.09 -14.82 7.98
N TYR A 131 1.25 -15.18 8.54
CA TYR A 131 2.55 -14.98 7.88
C TYR A 131 2.71 -15.60 6.47
N PRO A 132 2.02 -16.69 6.08
CA PRO A 132 1.97 -17.14 4.69
C PRO A 132 1.50 -16.08 3.69
N ARG A 133 0.79 -15.02 4.12
CA ARG A 133 0.47 -13.85 3.26
C ARG A 133 1.73 -13.16 2.73
N HIS A 134 2.82 -13.13 3.50
CA HIS A 134 4.11 -12.62 3.00
C HIS A 134 4.71 -13.52 1.92
N GLU A 135 4.59 -14.85 2.06
CA GLU A 135 5.04 -15.76 1.01
C GLU A 135 4.21 -15.57 -0.26
N TYR A 136 2.89 -15.49 -0.11
CA TYR A 136 1.96 -15.24 -1.22
C TYR A 136 2.30 -13.94 -1.96
N PHE A 137 2.46 -12.83 -1.24
CA PHE A 137 2.91 -11.56 -1.80
C PHE A 137 4.25 -11.67 -2.54
N ARG A 138 5.26 -12.32 -1.94
CA ARG A 138 6.59 -12.46 -2.56
C ARG A 138 6.54 -13.26 -3.85
N ARG A 139 5.74 -14.32 -3.91
CA ARG A 139 5.53 -15.10 -5.14
C ARG A 139 4.90 -14.25 -6.24
N ILE A 140 3.88 -13.46 -5.90
CA ILE A 140 3.22 -12.55 -6.84
C ILE A 140 4.20 -11.49 -7.36
N LEU A 141 4.96 -10.84 -6.46
CA LEU A 141 5.97 -9.84 -6.83
C LEU A 141 7.03 -10.42 -7.76
N CYS A 142 7.61 -11.57 -7.41
CA CYS A 142 8.63 -12.22 -8.22
C CYS A 142 8.07 -12.66 -9.59
N ASN A 143 6.85 -13.19 -9.63
CA ASN A 143 6.22 -13.59 -10.89
C ASN A 143 5.97 -12.38 -11.79
N MET A 144 5.41 -11.29 -11.26
CA MET A 144 5.17 -10.05 -12.00
C MET A 144 6.47 -9.49 -12.61
N LEU A 145 7.55 -9.42 -11.82
CA LEU A 145 8.84 -8.94 -12.29
C LEU A 145 9.49 -9.90 -13.30
N GLY A 146 9.38 -11.21 -13.07
CA GLY A 146 9.87 -12.24 -13.99
C GLY A 146 9.19 -12.17 -15.35
N GLU A 147 7.87 -12.05 -15.37
CA GLU A 147 7.10 -11.87 -16.60
C GLU A 147 7.50 -10.59 -17.35
N ASP A 148 7.73 -9.49 -16.65
CA ASP A 148 8.17 -8.24 -17.27
C ASP A 148 9.58 -8.35 -17.87
N ILE A 149 10.46 -9.18 -17.29
CA ILE A 149 11.77 -9.52 -17.87
C ILE A 149 11.60 -10.38 -19.12
N GLU A 150 10.80 -11.46 -19.06
CA GLU A 150 10.55 -12.35 -20.20
C GLU A 150 9.92 -11.62 -21.39
N LYS A 151 9.04 -10.64 -21.11
CA LYS A 151 8.41 -9.77 -22.12
C LYS A 151 9.34 -8.65 -22.61
N GLY A 152 10.55 -8.52 -22.09
CA GLY A 152 11.53 -7.50 -22.48
C GLY A 152 11.18 -6.08 -22.02
N LYS A 153 10.28 -5.92 -21.05
CA LYS A 153 9.97 -4.62 -20.43
C LYS A 153 11.02 -4.21 -19.40
N LEU A 154 11.62 -5.20 -18.73
CA LEU A 154 12.77 -5.04 -17.86
C LEU A 154 13.98 -5.76 -18.47
N PRO A 155 15.19 -5.17 -18.43
CA PRO A 155 16.37 -5.78 -19.04
C PRO A 155 16.86 -6.99 -18.23
N ALA A 156 16.95 -8.15 -18.88
CA ALA A 156 17.48 -9.37 -18.27
C ALA A 156 18.94 -9.22 -17.78
N SER A 157 19.70 -8.29 -18.34
CA SER A 157 21.06 -7.96 -17.90
C SER A 157 21.12 -7.33 -16.49
N GLU A 158 20.00 -6.82 -15.98
CA GLU A 158 19.89 -6.20 -14.64
C GLU A 158 19.28 -7.17 -13.60
N MET A 159 19.27 -8.47 -13.86
CA MET A 159 18.69 -9.48 -12.96
C MET A 159 19.16 -9.35 -11.50
N GLU A 160 20.45 -9.06 -11.29
CA GLU A 160 21.01 -8.85 -9.95
C GLU A 160 20.41 -7.62 -9.26
N THR A 161 20.27 -6.51 -9.98
CA THR A 161 19.65 -5.28 -9.49
C THR A 161 18.17 -5.49 -9.15
N ILE A 162 17.44 -6.24 -10.00
CA ILE A 162 16.04 -6.59 -9.78
C ILE A 162 15.89 -7.53 -8.57
N GLY A 163 16.81 -8.49 -8.40
CA GLY A 163 16.87 -9.34 -7.21
C GLY A 163 17.06 -8.54 -5.92
N LYS A 164 17.99 -7.56 -5.93
CA LYS A 164 18.17 -6.63 -4.80
C LYS A 164 16.90 -5.82 -4.53
N MET A 165 16.19 -5.37 -5.57
CA MET A 165 14.91 -4.69 -5.40
C MET A 165 13.87 -5.57 -4.70
N VAL A 166 13.80 -6.86 -5.04
CA VAL A 166 12.91 -7.82 -4.37
C VAL A 166 13.26 -7.95 -2.89
N GLU A 167 14.54 -8.01 -2.52
CA GLU A 167 14.99 -8.03 -1.12
C GLU A 167 14.61 -6.74 -0.39
N MET A 168 14.80 -5.58 -1.04
CA MET A 168 14.42 -4.28 -0.49
C MET A 168 12.92 -4.22 -0.18
N ILE A 169 12.07 -4.60 -1.14
CA ILE A 169 10.60 -4.60 -0.96
C ILE A 169 10.18 -5.65 0.07
N SER A 170 10.86 -6.80 0.12
CA SER A 170 10.49 -7.91 1.02
C SER A 170 10.85 -7.67 2.49
N TYR A 171 11.74 -6.71 2.78
CA TYR A 171 12.22 -6.45 4.14
C TYR A 171 12.86 -5.07 4.34
N TYR A 172 13.94 -4.74 3.62
CA TYR A 172 14.81 -3.62 4.01
C TYR A 172 14.18 -2.24 3.85
N ASN A 173 13.28 -2.03 2.89
CA ASN A 173 12.54 -0.78 2.75
C ASN A 173 11.70 -0.51 3.99
N ALA A 174 10.90 -1.48 4.46
CA ALA A 174 10.15 -1.34 5.70
C ALA A 174 11.10 -1.10 6.89
N LYS A 175 12.15 -1.92 7.04
CA LYS A 175 13.12 -1.75 8.13
C LYS A 175 13.66 -0.32 8.21
N ASN A 176 14.14 0.22 7.09
CA ASN A 176 14.69 1.56 7.01
C ASN A 176 13.62 2.65 7.18
N TYR A 177 12.44 2.45 6.59
CA TYR A 177 11.36 3.42 6.62
C TYR A 177 10.78 3.59 8.01
N PHE A 178 10.66 2.51 8.80
CA PHE A 178 10.16 2.58 10.17
C PHE A 178 11.26 2.76 11.22
N GLY A 179 12.51 2.42 10.91
CA GLY A 179 13.67 2.61 11.80
C GLY A 179 13.86 1.48 12.82
N PHE A 180 13.63 0.23 12.41
CA PHE A 180 13.89 -0.98 13.23
C PHE A 180 15.22 -1.66 12.86
#